data_AF-D3PWB1-F1
#
_entry.id   AF-D3PWB1-F1
#
_cell.length_a   1.000
_cell.length_b   1.000
_cell.length_c   1.000
_cell.angle_alpha   90.00
_cell.angle_beta   90.00
_cell.angle_gamma   90.00
#
_symmetry.space_group_name_H-M   'P 1'
#
loop_
_entity.id
_entity.type
_entity.pdbx_description
1 polymer ?
#
loop_
_entity_poly.entity_id
_entity_poly.type
_entity_poly.pdbx_seq_one_letter_code
_entity_poly.pdbx_strand_id
1 'polypeptide(L)'
;MSRRTLVAATASTLLLATILVANPATASAQPITAEAAKAELKGTVDPDIIDAMKRDFGISADAAYDRLAASKVASDIESIASVDFFGAYGGTWIAKDGTQTVVAVTDSALADDVEALGATAKIVDKTLVELQDVQAQLDKVDSPDGVHSYYADVKTNAVTITASNQKVADKLVRKAKVDAADTRYQHSAEQPKPLYDIRGGDAYYMGGRCSVGFAVTHSGGSGMVTAGHCGTRGTAVQGYNRVDLGRFEGSVFPGSDYAWVSANSNWTSVAKVNGYGQADLSVSDRTEAATGASVCRSGSTTGLHCGTIGPKNQTVNYPQGTVRGMTRTNVCAEPGDSGGSWLSGSSAQGVTSGGSGNCSSGGTTYFFPLTPIFNAYPGLTLKTGGTQPPEGCDRSEEQFTNSLTGTGDENLEPNGTYYESGAGAQVGCLVGPSGTDFDLYLRKWNGSSWTTVARSESADSTEEINYNGTAGRYVWRVYAYSGSGTYQFGLTRP
;
A
#
# COMPACT_ATOMS: atom_id res chain seq x y z
N MET A 1 35.94 49.77 -70.53
CA MET A 1 36.78 49.21 -69.44
C MET A 1 35.95 48.10 -68.78
N SER A 2 36.05 46.83 -69.18
CA SER A 2 37.09 45.81 -68.91
C SER A 2 37.02 45.16 -67.51
N ARG A 3 36.96 43.82 -67.54
CA ARG A 3 37.20 42.75 -66.51
C ARG A 3 36.05 42.46 -65.53
N ARG A 4 35.41 41.27 -65.51
CA ARG A 4 35.78 39.81 -65.45
C ARG A 4 36.37 39.32 -64.11
N THR A 5 35.62 38.43 -63.43
CA THR A 5 36.02 37.10 -62.86
C THR A 5 34.74 36.36 -62.35
N LEU A 6 34.27 35.18 -62.86
CA LEU A 6 34.74 33.75 -62.76
C LEU A 6 34.59 33.19 -61.31
N VAL A 7 34.03 32.00 -60.94
CA VAL A 7 33.79 30.67 -61.56
C VAL A 7 32.68 29.86 -60.80
N ALA A 8 32.10 28.89 -61.54
CA ALA A 8 31.33 27.66 -61.26
C ALA A 8 31.56 26.91 -59.90
N ALA A 9 30.67 26.02 -59.41
CA ALA A 9 30.41 24.69 -60.01
C ALA A 9 29.09 24.00 -59.56
N THR A 10 28.60 23.20 -60.50
CA THR A 10 27.44 22.30 -60.57
C THR A 10 27.67 20.93 -59.93
N ALA A 11 26.60 20.25 -59.49
CA ALA A 11 26.38 18.82 -59.75
C ALA A 11 24.89 18.44 -59.56
N SER A 12 24.23 18.13 -60.66
CA SER A 12 22.91 17.47 -60.73
C SER A 12 23.13 15.99 -61.07
N THR A 13 22.38 15.09 -60.43
CA THR A 13 22.23 13.69 -60.86
C THR A 13 20.75 13.30 -60.88
N LEU A 14 20.23 13.08 -62.09
CA LEU A 14 19.01 12.30 -62.36
C LEU A 14 19.21 10.84 -61.91
N LEU A 15 18.16 10.15 -61.47
CA LEU A 15 17.98 8.73 -61.81
C LEU A 15 16.50 8.30 -61.84
N LEU A 16 16.23 7.52 -62.88
CA LEU A 16 15.03 6.89 -63.44
C LEU A 16 13.86 6.48 -62.53
N ALA A 17 12.67 6.60 -63.12
CA ALA A 17 11.42 5.95 -62.73
C ALA A 17 11.46 4.43 -62.89
N THR A 18 11.05 3.71 -61.85
CA THR A 18 10.54 2.34 -61.92
C THR A 18 9.10 2.35 -61.45
N ILE A 19 8.18 2.08 -62.37
CA ILE A 19 6.78 1.78 -62.06
C ILE A 19 6.78 0.42 -61.35
N LEU A 20 6.62 0.44 -60.04
CA LEU A 20 6.35 -0.77 -59.26
C LEU A 20 4.87 -1.11 -59.45
N VAL A 21 4.59 -2.16 -60.22
CA VAL A 21 3.28 -2.79 -60.25
C VAL A 21 3.05 -3.33 -58.84
N ALA A 22 2.23 -2.64 -58.06
CA ALA A 22 1.76 -3.13 -56.78
C ALA A 22 0.85 -4.33 -57.04
N ASN A 23 1.39 -5.54 -56.90
CA ASN A 23 0.55 -6.70 -56.64
C ASN A 23 -0.25 -6.41 -55.35
N PRO A 24 -1.57 -6.64 -55.31
CA PRO A 24 -2.28 -6.69 -54.04
C PRO A 24 -1.82 -7.98 -53.37
N ALA A 25 -0.72 -7.91 -52.62
CA ALA A 25 -0.51 -8.87 -51.56
C ALA A 25 -1.67 -8.62 -50.58
N THR A 26 -2.68 -9.48 -50.62
CA THR A 26 -3.57 -9.69 -49.48
C THR A 26 -2.66 -10.09 -48.32
N ALA A 27 -2.24 -9.10 -47.53
CA ALA A 27 -1.68 -9.35 -46.22
C ALA A 27 -2.83 -9.99 -45.44
N SER A 28 -2.82 -11.33 -45.39
CA SER A 28 -3.60 -12.06 -44.40
C SER A 28 -3.08 -11.56 -43.05
N ALA A 29 -3.87 -10.72 -42.36
CA ALA A 29 -3.58 -10.36 -40.99
C ALA A 29 -3.49 -11.68 -40.22
N GLN A 30 -2.29 -12.04 -39.76
CA GLN A 30 -2.15 -13.24 -38.95
C GLN A 30 -3.02 -13.07 -37.69
N PRO A 31 -3.77 -14.10 -37.27
CA PRO A 31 -4.58 -14.02 -36.07
C PRO A 31 -3.69 -13.66 -34.87
N ILE A 32 -4.17 -12.73 -34.05
CA ILE A 32 -3.49 -12.33 -32.82
C ILE A 32 -3.73 -13.45 -31.80
N THR A 33 -2.80 -14.41 -31.69
CA THR A 33 -3.01 -15.59 -30.83
C THR A 33 -2.53 -15.38 -29.40
N ALA A 34 -3.26 -15.96 -28.45
CA ALA A 34 -2.90 -15.95 -27.04
C ALA A 34 -1.57 -16.66 -26.77
N GLU A 35 -1.24 -17.71 -27.52
CA GLU A 35 0.04 -18.43 -27.38
C GLU A 35 1.25 -17.55 -27.70
N ALA A 36 1.17 -16.77 -28.79
CA ALA A 36 2.26 -15.86 -29.18
C ALA A 36 2.42 -14.74 -28.15
N ALA A 37 1.31 -14.14 -27.70
CA ALA A 37 1.32 -13.13 -26.65
C ALA A 37 1.87 -13.68 -25.32
N LYS A 38 1.50 -14.90 -24.93
CA LYS A 38 2.00 -15.56 -23.71
C LYS A 38 3.51 -15.78 -23.76
N ALA A 39 4.05 -16.18 -24.91
CA ALA A 39 5.48 -16.40 -25.08
C ALA A 39 6.28 -15.10 -24.93
N GLU A 40 5.77 -13.98 -25.43
CA GLU A 40 6.38 -12.65 -25.29
C GLU A 40 6.35 -12.14 -23.84
N LEU A 41 5.26 -12.40 -23.12
CA LEU A 41 5.07 -11.96 -21.73
C LEU A 41 5.98 -12.72 -20.74
N LYS A 42 6.34 -13.96 -21.05
CA LYS A 42 7.27 -14.76 -20.25
C LYS A 42 8.68 -14.16 -20.33
N GLY A 43 9.03 -13.35 -19.32
CA GLY A 43 10.34 -12.69 -19.19
C GLY A 43 10.29 -11.16 -19.23
N THR A 44 9.13 -10.56 -19.47
CA THR A 44 8.94 -9.11 -19.51
C THR A 44 8.06 -8.57 -18.37
N VAL A 45 7.22 -9.43 -17.79
CA VAL A 45 6.34 -9.08 -16.66
C VAL A 45 7.10 -9.20 -15.34
N ASP A 46 6.94 -8.20 -14.47
CA ASP A 46 7.52 -8.19 -13.13
C ASP A 46 6.99 -9.40 -12.30
N PRO A 47 7.88 -10.19 -11.67
CA PRO A 47 7.47 -11.32 -10.83
C PRO A 47 6.45 -10.96 -9.73
N ASP A 48 6.53 -9.76 -9.15
CA ASP A 48 5.61 -9.31 -8.09
C ASP A 48 4.17 -9.18 -8.59
N ILE A 49 3.99 -8.87 -9.88
CA ILE A 49 2.66 -8.83 -10.52
C ILE A 49 2.09 -10.25 -10.63
N ILE A 50 2.93 -11.24 -10.97
CA ILE A 50 2.50 -12.64 -11.07
C ILE A 50 2.10 -13.17 -9.70
N ASP A 51 2.86 -12.85 -8.65
CA ASP A 51 2.51 -13.24 -7.28
C ASP A 51 1.23 -12.57 -6.78
N ALA A 52 1.02 -11.29 -7.09
CA ALA A 52 -0.24 -10.60 -6.83
C ALA A 52 -1.41 -11.26 -7.57
N MET A 53 -1.26 -11.58 -8.86
CA MET A 53 -2.31 -12.24 -9.64
C MET A 53 -2.64 -13.65 -9.12
N LYS A 54 -1.63 -14.44 -8.73
CA LYS A 54 -1.83 -15.75 -8.10
C LYS A 54 -2.66 -15.62 -6.82
N ARG A 55 -2.29 -14.68 -5.94
CA ARG A 55 -2.99 -14.41 -4.68
C ARG A 55 -4.42 -13.94 -4.91
N ASP A 56 -4.62 -12.97 -5.79
CA ASP A 56 -5.89 -12.24 -5.92
C ASP A 56 -6.92 -12.98 -6.78
N PHE A 57 -6.48 -13.70 -7.80
CA PHE A 57 -7.37 -14.52 -8.64
C PHE A 57 -7.44 -16.00 -8.21
N GLY A 58 -6.57 -16.45 -7.30
CA GLY A 58 -6.49 -17.85 -6.89
C GLY A 58 -6.05 -18.79 -8.03
N ILE A 59 -5.12 -18.34 -8.87
CA ILE A 59 -4.66 -19.04 -10.08
C ILE A 59 -3.18 -19.40 -10.01
N SER A 60 -2.72 -20.31 -10.88
CA SER A 60 -1.30 -20.63 -11.03
C SER A 60 -0.53 -19.51 -11.75
N ALA A 61 0.80 -19.51 -11.65
CA ALA A 61 1.64 -18.58 -12.41
C ALA A 61 1.39 -18.70 -13.93
N ASP A 62 1.28 -19.92 -14.45
CA ASP A 62 1.05 -20.15 -15.88
C ASP A 62 -0.34 -19.65 -16.34
N ALA A 63 -1.36 -19.81 -15.49
CA ALA A 63 -2.69 -19.26 -15.72
C ALA A 63 -2.74 -17.73 -15.61
N ALA A 64 -1.89 -17.12 -14.79
CA ALA A 64 -1.72 -15.67 -14.76
C ALA A 64 -1.17 -15.16 -16.11
N TYR A 65 -0.19 -15.85 -16.68
CA TYR A 65 0.31 -15.55 -18.03
C TYR A 65 -0.74 -15.78 -19.13
N ASP A 66 -1.57 -16.83 -19.05
CA ASP A 66 -2.70 -17.01 -19.98
C ASP A 66 -3.67 -15.82 -19.93
N ARG A 67 -4.01 -15.36 -18.73
CA ARG A 67 -4.91 -14.22 -18.53
C ARG A 67 -4.31 -12.91 -19.06
N LEU A 68 -3.02 -12.68 -18.87
CA LEU A 68 -2.32 -11.51 -19.42
C LEU A 68 -2.28 -11.56 -20.95
N ALA A 69 -2.03 -12.74 -21.53
CA ALA A 69 -2.05 -12.94 -22.97
C ALA A 69 -3.43 -12.67 -23.56
N ALA A 70 -4.50 -13.21 -22.96
CA ALA A 70 -5.87 -12.93 -23.36
C ALA A 70 -6.21 -11.44 -23.26
N SER A 71 -5.69 -10.74 -22.26
CA SER A 71 -5.90 -9.29 -22.10
C SER A 71 -5.22 -8.49 -23.23
N LYS A 72 -4.01 -8.89 -23.63
CA LYS A 72 -3.30 -8.30 -24.77
C LYS A 72 -4.06 -8.54 -26.08
N VAL A 73 -4.44 -9.78 -26.35
CA VAL A 73 -5.22 -10.17 -27.53
C VAL A 73 -6.54 -9.39 -27.59
N ALA A 74 -7.28 -9.32 -26.48
CA ALA A 74 -8.54 -8.57 -26.41
C ALA A 74 -8.37 -7.09 -26.77
N SER A 75 -7.28 -6.45 -26.31
CA SER A 75 -6.99 -5.04 -26.59
C SER A 75 -6.65 -4.81 -28.06
N ASP A 76 -5.89 -5.72 -28.67
CA ASP A 76 -5.54 -5.65 -30.09
C ASP A 76 -6.80 -5.88 -30.96
N ILE A 77 -7.65 -6.85 -30.60
CA ILE A 77 -8.95 -7.10 -31.28
C ILE A 77 -9.91 -5.91 -31.12
N GLU A 78 -10.03 -5.32 -29.92
CA GLU A 78 -10.86 -4.14 -29.69
C GLU A 78 -10.45 -2.95 -30.57
N SER A 79 -9.14 -2.74 -30.74
CA SER A 79 -8.61 -1.68 -31.61
C SER A 79 -8.99 -1.87 -33.08
N ILE A 80 -9.03 -3.11 -33.56
CA ILE A 80 -9.45 -3.46 -34.93
C ILE A 80 -10.96 -3.36 -35.06
N ALA A 81 -11.69 -4.08 -34.19
CA ALA A 81 -13.14 -4.22 -34.25
C ALA A 81 -13.87 -2.87 -34.12
N SER A 82 -13.37 -1.94 -33.31
CA SER A 82 -13.96 -0.61 -33.15
C SER A 82 -13.91 0.26 -34.42
N VAL A 83 -12.97 -0.01 -35.32
CA VAL A 83 -12.80 0.69 -36.60
C VAL A 83 -13.50 -0.07 -37.73
N ASP A 84 -13.21 -1.36 -37.85
CA ASP A 84 -13.67 -2.17 -38.97
C ASP A 84 -15.18 -2.45 -38.90
N PHE A 85 -15.74 -2.52 -37.69
CA PHE A 85 -17.17 -2.72 -37.45
C PHE A 85 -17.87 -1.44 -37.03
N PHE A 86 -17.32 -0.27 -37.40
CA PHE A 86 -17.91 1.02 -37.08
C PHE A 86 -19.40 1.09 -37.50
N GLY A 87 -20.26 1.52 -36.59
CA GLY A 87 -21.71 1.56 -36.79
C GLY A 87 -22.46 0.26 -36.47
N ALA A 88 -21.76 -0.85 -36.24
CA ALA A 88 -22.32 -2.10 -35.75
C ALA A 88 -21.64 -2.61 -34.46
N TYR A 89 -20.49 -2.04 -34.09
CA TYR A 89 -19.72 -2.45 -32.92
C TYR A 89 -20.46 -2.19 -31.60
N GLY A 90 -20.65 -3.24 -30.80
CA GLY A 90 -21.36 -3.26 -29.52
C GLY A 90 -20.45 -3.37 -28.28
N GLY A 91 -19.13 -3.43 -28.47
CA GLY A 91 -18.13 -3.50 -27.39
C GLY A 91 -17.36 -4.83 -27.32
N THR A 92 -16.20 -4.82 -26.66
CA THR A 92 -15.33 -5.99 -26.47
C THR A 92 -15.17 -6.27 -24.97
N TRP A 93 -15.09 -7.53 -24.56
CA TRP A 93 -14.73 -7.90 -23.20
C TRP A 93 -14.09 -9.28 -23.12
N ILE A 94 -13.39 -9.53 -22.01
CA ILE A 94 -12.90 -10.88 -21.66
C ILE A 94 -14.00 -11.63 -20.91
N ALA A 95 -14.24 -12.88 -21.32
CA ALA A 95 -15.18 -13.79 -20.69
C ALA A 95 -14.80 -14.10 -19.23
N LYS A 96 -15.73 -14.73 -18.50
CA LYS A 96 -15.59 -14.94 -17.05
C LYS A 96 -14.40 -15.82 -16.67
N ASP A 97 -14.01 -16.74 -17.55
CA ASP A 97 -12.83 -17.59 -17.38
C ASP A 97 -11.50 -16.81 -17.47
N GLY A 98 -11.52 -15.61 -18.04
CA GLY A 98 -10.34 -14.76 -18.19
C GLY A 98 -9.48 -15.05 -19.41
N THR A 99 -9.90 -15.95 -20.29
CA THR A 99 -9.06 -16.44 -21.39
C THR A 99 -9.68 -16.22 -22.77
N GLN A 100 -10.99 -16.02 -22.86
CA GLN A 100 -11.68 -15.79 -24.14
C GLN A 100 -12.07 -14.33 -24.34
N THR A 101 -11.84 -13.81 -25.54
CA THR A 101 -12.32 -12.49 -25.97
C THR A 101 -13.69 -12.62 -26.63
N VAL A 102 -14.63 -11.76 -26.25
CA VAL A 102 -15.95 -11.64 -26.87
C VAL A 102 -16.07 -10.25 -27.49
N VAL A 103 -16.57 -10.20 -28.73
CA VAL A 103 -16.89 -8.95 -29.43
C VAL A 103 -18.39 -8.94 -29.71
N ALA A 104 -19.07 -7.92 -29.22
CA ALA A 104 -20.46 -7.67 -29.55
C ALA A 104 -20.61 -6.89 -30.85
N VAL A 105 -21.53 -7.32 -31.71
CA VAL A 105 -21.94 -6.62 -32.93
C VAL A 105 -23.45 -6.63 -33.09
N THR A 106 -24.03 -5.59 -33.69
CA THR A 106 -25.47 -5.54 -33.98
C THR A 106 -25.83 -6.21 -35.30
N ASP A 107 -24.88 -6.30 -36.24
CA ASP A 107 -25.05 -6.98 -37.51
C ASP A 107 -24.53 -8.42 -37.45
N SER A 108 -25.43 -9.39 -37.57
CA SER A 108 -25.07 -10.81 -37.61
C SER A 108 -24.16 -11.20 -38.78
N ALA A 109 -24.11 -10.40 -39.85
CA ALA A 109 -23.21 -10.65 -40.97
C ALA A 109 -21.72 -10.50 -40.61
N LEU A 110 -21.40 -9.81 -39.51
CA LEU A 110 -20.03 -9.60 -39.03
C LEU A 110 -19.52 -10.72 -38.12
N ALA A 111 -20.32 -11.76 -37.86
CA ALA A 111 -19.93 -12.85 -36.96
C ALA A 111 -18.67 -13.57 -37.45
N ASP A 112 -18.61 -13.90 -38.74
CA ASP A 112 -17.45 -14.59 -39.35
C ASP A 112 -16.19 -13.72 -39.29
N ASP A 113 -16.31 -12.40 -39.48
CA ASP A 113 -15.19 -11.47 -39.40
C ASP A 113 -14.65 -11.34 -37.96
N VAL A 114 -15.54 -11.33 -36.96
CA VAL A 114 -15.16 -11.37 -35.55
C VAL A 114 -14.43 -12.68 -35.21
N GLU A 115 -14.93 -13.81 -35.69
CA GLU A 115 -14.29 -15.11 -35.47
C GLU A 115 -12.93 -15.21 -36.16
N ALA A 116 -12.76 -14.57 -37.32
CA ALA A 116 -11.48 -14.46 -38.02
C ALA A 116 -10.42 -13.69 -37.21
N LEU A 117 -10.83 -12.76 -36.34
CA LEU A 117 -9.94 -12.07 -35.39
C LEU A 117 -9.55 -12.94 -34.19
N GLY A 118 -10.16 -14.10 -34.00
CA GLY A 118 -9.94 -14.99 -32.86
C GLY A 118 -10.81 -14.68 -31.63
N ALA A 119 -11.89 -13.92 -31.81
CA ALA A 119 -12.87 -13.63 -30.76
C ALA A 119 -14.18 -14.41 -30.97
N THR A 120 -14.98 -14.52 -29.90
CA THR A 120 -16.35 -15.02 -30.00
C THR A 120 -17.30 -13.88 -30.36
N ALA A 121 -18.08 -14.03 -31.42
CA ALA A 121 -19.12 -13.06 -31.78
C ALA A 121 -20.33 -13.15 -30.84
N LYS A 122 -20.84 -12.00 -30.40
CA LYS A 122 -22.12 -11.91 -29.70
C LYS A 122 -23.04 -10.89 -30.38
N ILE A 123 -24.20 -11.34 -30.83
CA ILE A 123 -25.18 -10.45 -31.43
C ILE A 123 -25.92 -9.68 -30.31
N VAL A 124 -26.03 -8.37 -30.47
CA VAL A 124 -26.67 -7.45 -29.52
C VAL A 124 -27.57 -6.44 -30.24
N ASP A 125 -28.43 -5.73 -29.50
CA ASP A 125 -29.39 -4.81 -30.10
C ASP A 125 -28.82 -3.41 -30.34
N LYS A 126 -27.91 -2.96 -29.46
CA LYS A 126 -27.33 -1.62 -29.46
C LYS A 126 -25.84 -1.64 -29.73
N THR A 127 -25.40 -0.65 -30.49
CA THR A 127 -23.99 -0.30 -30.65
C THR A 127 -23.43 0.32 -29.36
N LEU A 128 -22.11 0.30 -29.22
CA LEU A 128 -21.42 0.95 -28.11
C LEU A 128 -21.68 2.47 -28.11
N VAL A 129 -21.76 3.08 -29.29
CA VAL A 129 -22.05 4.52 -29.45
C VAL A 129 -23.44 4.85 -28.88
N GLU A 130 -24.45 4.04 -29.17
CA GLU A 130 -25.80 4.26 -28.62
C GLU A 130 -25.82 4.14 -27.09
N LEU A 131 -25.07 3.19 -26.50
CA LEU A 131 -24.94 3.07 -25.05
C LEU A 131 -24.23 4.28 -24.44
N GLN A 132 -23.18 4.78 -25.10
CA GLN A 132 -22.44 5.97 -24.67
C GLN A 132 -23.29 7.23 -24.77
N ASP A 133 -24.15 7.35 -25.79
CA ASP A 133 -25.08 8.48 -25.94
C ASP A 133 -26.11 8.51 -24.80
N VAL A 134 -26.60 7.34 -24.38
CA VAL A 134 -27.48 7.23 -23.20
C VAL A 134 -26.75 7.64 -21.93
N GLN A 135 -25.51 7.16 -21.71
CA GLN A 135 -24.69 7.58 -20.57
C GLN A 135 -24.44 9.09 -20.57
N ALA A 136 -24.12 9.68 -21.73
CA ALA A 136 -23.89 11.12 -21.88
C ALA A 136 -25.14 11.98 -21.60
N GLN A 137 -26.35 11.40 -21.65
CA GLN A 137 -27.56 12.08 -21.18
C GLN A 137 -27.67 12.09 -19.65
N LEU A 138 -27.28 11.00 -18.99
CA LEU A 138 -27.22 10.92 -17.52
C LEU A 138 -26.18 11.90 -16.97
N ASP A 139 -25.03 12.07 -17.64
CA ASP A 139 -23.95 12.99 -17.23
C ASP A 139 -24.35 14.47 -17.21
N LYS A 140 -25.44 14.84 -17.91
CA LYS A 140 -25.92 16.23 -17.98
C LYS A 140 -26.74 16.67 -16.77
N VAL A 141 -27.02 15.78 -15.83
CA VAL A 141 -27.86 16.06 -14.66
C VAL A 141 -27.18 15.61 -13.37
N ASP A 142 -27.41 16.34 -12.27
CA ASP A 142 -26.87 15.85 -10.99
C ASP A 142 -27.56 14.55 -10.57
N SER A 143 -26.76 13.60 -10.11
CA SER A 143 -27.26 12.35 -9.58
C SER A 143 -28.01 12.56 -8.27
N PRO A 144 -29.20 11.95 -8.10
CA PRO A 144 -29.87 11.90 -6.80
C PRO A 144 -29.03 11.16 -5.75
N ASP A 145 -29.20 11.56 -4.49
CA ASP A 145 -28.65 10.80 -3.36
C ASP A 145 -29.05 9.32 -3.44
N GLY A 146 -28.07 8.44 -3.28
CA GLY A 146 -28.26 6.99 -3.35
C GLY A 146 -28.09 6.38 -4.74
N VAL A 147 -27.74 7.17 -5.76
CA VAL A 147 -27.06 6.66 -6.96
C VAL A 147 -25.56 6.56 -6.66
N HIS A 148 -24.93 5.44 -7.02
CA HIS A 148 -23.53 5.16 -6.70
C HIS A 148 -22.64 5.22 -7.94
N SER A 149 -23.12 4.71 -9.06
CA SER A 149 -22.45 4.78 -10.36
C SER A 149 -23.43 4.47 -11.49
N TYR A 150 -23.06 4.80 -12.72
CA TYR A 150 -23.72 4.31 -13.93
C TYR A 150 -22.71 4.24 -15.08
N TYR A 151 -22.90 3.30 -16.00
CA TYR A 151 -21.96 3.06 -17.11
C TYR A 151 -22.62 2.31 -18.28
N ALA A 152 -22.10 2.51 -19.49
CA ALA A 152 -22.40 1.69 -20.66
C ALA A 152 -21.91 0.25 -20.45
N ASP A 153 -22.84 -0.68 -20.23
CA ASP A 153 -22.55 -2.07 -19.93
C ASP A 153 -22.63 -2.94 -21.19
N VAL A 154 -21.48 -3.15 -21.83
CA VAL A 154 -21.38 -3.96 -23.07
C VAL A 154 -21.80 -5.42 -22.88
N LYS A 155 -21.72 -5.95 -21.65
CA LYS A 155 -22.08 -7.35 -21.37
C LYS A 155 -23.59 -7.55 -21.34
N THR A 156 -24.31 -6.57 -20.80
CA THR A 156 -25.78 -6.58 -20.72
C THR A 156 -26.47 -5.77 -21.83
N ASN A 157 -25.69 -5.05 -22.65
CA ASN A 157 -26.12 -4.20 -23.77
C ASN A 157 -27.13 -3.12 -23.35
N ALA A 158 -26.92 -2.52 -22.18
CA ALA A 158 -27.72 -1.45 -21.62
C ALA A 158 -26.84 -0.52 -20.77
N VAL A 159 -27.36 0.64 -20.34
CA VAL A 159 -26.69 1.46 -19.33
C VAL A 159 -27.08 0.98 -17.93
N THR A 160 -26.14 0.39 -17.21
CA THR A 160 -26.37 -0.09 -15.84
C THR A 160 -26.25 1.07 -14.87
N ILE A 161 -27.26 1.25 -14.00
CA ILE A 161 -27.30 2.23 -12.91
C ILE A 161 -27.26 1.48 -11.58
N THR A 162 -26.18 1.69 -10.86
CA THR A 162 -25.96 1.12 -9.53
C THR A 162 -26.51 2.08 -8.48
N ALA A 163 -27.50 1.64 -7.70
CA ALA A 163 -28.17 2.49 -6.73
C ALA A 163 -28.70 1.72 -5.51
N SER A 164 -28.99 2.46 -4.45
CA SER A 164 -29.58 1.96 -3.21
C SER A 164 -30.94 1.27 -3.41
N ASN A 165 -31.77 1.76 -4.35
CA ASN A 165 -33.03 1.14 -4.73
C ASN A 165 -33.49 1.58 -6.14
N GLN A 166 -34.42 0.82 -6.73
CA GLN A 166 -34.98 1.12 -8.07
C GLN A 166 -35.57 2.53 -8.17
N LYS A 167 -36.28 3.02 -7.14
CA LYS A 167 -36.94 4.34 -7.19
C LYS A 167 -35.94 5.48 -7.34
N VAL A 168 -34.75 5.32 -6.77
CA VAL A 168 -33.64 6.28 -6.90
C VAL A 168 -33.05 6.24 -8.30
N ALA A 169 -32.83 5.06 -8.87
CA ALA A 169 -32.39 4.91 -10.26
C ALA A 169 -33.42 5.52 -11.23
N ASP A 170 -34.71 5.22 -11.09
CA ASP A 170 -35.76 5.78 -11.94
C ASP A 170 -35.84 7.32 -11.85
N LYS A 171 -35.45 7.89 -10.70
CA LYS A 171 -35.42 9.34 -10.51
C LYS A 171 -34.33 9.97 -11.38
N LEU A 172 -33.17 9.34 -11.47
CA LEU A 172 -32.10 9.76 -12.38
C LEU A 172 -32.54 9.62 -13.84
N VAL A 173 -33.09 8.46 -14.23
CA VAL A 173 -33.59 8.21 -15.60
C VAL A 173 -34.61 9.27 -16.03
N ARG A 174 -35.62 9.56 -15.19
CA ARG A 174 -36.61 10.61 -15.47
C ARG A 174 -35.99 12.01 -15.52
N LYS A 175 -35.01 12.32 -14.66
CA LYS A 175 -34.32 13.63 -14.64
C LYS A 175 -33.53 13.84 -15.92
N ALA A 176 -32.84 12.81 -16.39
CA ALA A 176 -32.04 12.80 -17.61
C ALA A 176 -32.88 12.68 -18.89
N LYS A 177 -34.15 12.25 -18.78
CA LYS A 177 -35.07 11.96 -19.90
C LYS A 177 -34.57 10.85 -20.82
N VAL A 178 -33.91 9.86 -20.24
CA VAL A 178 -33.46 8.63 -20.90
C VAL A 178 -34.63 7.62 -20.97
N ASP A 179 -34.67 6.77 -22.00
CA ASP A 179 -35.62 5.65 -22.06
C ASP A 179 -35.27 4.61 -20.99
N ALA A 180 -36.26 4.21 -20.18
CA ALA A 180 -36.07 3.19 -19.17
C ALA A 180 -35.65 1.84 -19.78
N ALA A 181 -36.06 1.55 -21.02
CA ALA A 181 -35.69 0.33 -21.74
C ALA A 181 -34.17 0.26 -22.05
N ASP A 182 -33.49 1.40 -22.10
CA ASP A 182 -32.05 1.50 -22.36
C ASP A 182 -31.23 1.39 -21.07
N THR A 183 -31.89 1.28 -19.92
CA THR A 183 -31.24 1.28 -18.61
C THR A 183 -31.54 0.02 -17.81
N ARG A 184 -30.59 -0.37 -16.97
CA ARG A 184 -30.74 -1.48 -16.03
C ARG A 184 -30.42 -1.02 -14.63
N TYR A 185 -31.33 -1.25 -13.68
CA TYR A 185 -31.02 -1.07 -12.27
C TYR A 185 -30.21 -2.24 -11.73
N GLN A 186 -29.14 -1.92 -11.00
CA GLN A 186 -28.40 -2.85 -10.17
C GLN A 186 -28.44 -2.38 -8.72
N HIS A 187 -28.99 -3.23 -7.84
CA HIS A 187 -28.97 -2.96 -6.41
C HIS A 187 -27.54 -2.98 -5.89
N SER A 188 -27.16 -1.95 -5.13
CA SER A 188 -25.91 -1.93 -4.40
C SER A 188 -26.03 -1.13 -3.11
N ALA A 189 -25.29 -1.57 -2.11
CA ALA A 189 -25.10 -0.86 -0.85
C ALA A 189 -23.80 -0.03 -0.84
N GLU A 190 -23.11 0.05 -1.98
CA GLU A 190 -21.86 0.81 -2.13
C GLU A 190 -22.05 2.28 -1.78
N GLN A 191 -21.00 2.87 -1.23
CA GLN A 191 -20.90 4.31 -0.98
C GLN A 191 -19.49 4.73 -1.38
N PRO A 192 -19.21 4.89 -2.70
CA PRO A 192 -17.89 5.26 -3.17
C PRO A 192 -17.44 6.56 -2.53
N LYS A 193 -16.21 6.57 -2.01
CA LYS A 193 -15.58 7.72 -1.38
C LYS A 193 -14.14 7.81 -1.85
N PRO A 194 -13.57 9.02 -1.96
CA PRO A 194 -12.14 9.17 -2.12
C PRO A 194 -11.39 8.45 -0.99
N LEU A 195 -10.30 7.77 -1.33
CA LEU A 195 -9.41 7.12 -0.38
C LEU A 195 -8.12 7.94 -0.27
N TYR A 196 -7.79 8.37 0.94
CA TYR A 196 -6.56 9.09 1.26
C TYR A 196 -5.80 8.38 2.36
N ASP A 197 -4.48 8.44 2.33
CA ASP A 197 -3.66 7.84 3.38
C ASP A 197 -3.19 8.89 4.40
N ILE A 198 -3.14 8.46 5.66
CA ILE A 198 -2.49 9.19 6.74
C ILE A 198 -1.13 8.52 6.96
N ARG A 199 -0.05 9.23 6.62
CA ARG A 199 1.33 8.82 6.88
C ARG A 199 1.98 9.77 7.87
N GLY A 200 2.89 9.26 8.69
CA GLY A 200 3.76 10.10 9.50
C GLY A 200 4.53 11.10 8.63
N GLY A 201 4.81 12.28 9.15
CA GLY A 201 5.54 13.34 8.47
C GLY A 201 4.71 14.18 7.50
N ASP A 202 3.56 13.70 6.99
CA ASP A 202 2.70 14.47 6.08
C ASP A 202 2.22 15.78 6.72
N ALA A 203 1.94 16.79 5.89
CA ALA A 203 1.36 18.05 6.36
C ALA A 203 -0.10 17.85 6.79
N TYR A 204 -0.53 18.56 7.84
CA TYR A 204 -1.94 18.82 8.08
C TYR A 204 -2.15 20.28 8.49
N TYR A 205 -3.39 20.75 8.34
CA TYR A 205 -3.76 22.13 8.53
C TYR A 205 -4.94 22.25 9.49
N MET A 206 -4.86 23.24 10.38
CA MET A 206 -5.89 23.51 11.39
C MET A 206 -6.19 25.00 11.56
N GLY A 207 -5.66 25.83 10.67
CA GLY A 207 -5.49 27.30 10.83
C GLY A 207 -3.99 27.73 10.81
N GLY A 208 -3.10 26.74 10.80
CA GLY A 208 -1.65 26.80 10.63
C GLY A 208 -1.19 25.48 10.01
N ARG A 209 0.12 25.21 9.97
CA ARG A 209 0.67 23.95 9.47
C ARG A 209 1.39 23.22 10.59
N CYS A 210 1.08 21.94 10.74
CA CYS A 210 1.85 20.99 11.53
C CYS A 210 2.04 19.71 10.70
N SER A 211 2.79 18.76 11.27
CA SER A 211 3.11 17.49 10.64
C SER A 211 2.51 16.33 11.43
N VAL A 212 2.07 15.30 10.71
CA VAL A 212 1.56 14.05 11.30
C VAL A 212 2.70 13.37 12.06
N GLY A 213 2.43 12.92 13.28
CA GLY A 213 3.37 12.14 14.07
C GLY A 213 3.38 10.70 13.62
N PHE A 214 2.36 9.94 14.01
CA PHE A 214 2.18 8.57 13.54
C PHE A 214 0.72 8.29 13.30
N ALA A 215 0.44 7.48 12.28
CA ALA A 215 -0.88 6.97 12.04
C ALA A 215 -1.26 5.99 13.17
N VAL A 216 -2.47 6.13 13.69
CA VAL A 216 -3.02 5.25 14.73
C VAL A 216 -4.40 4.77 14.31
N THR A 217 -4.88 3.71 14.94
CA THR A 217 -6.28 3.30 14.88
C THR A 217 -6.90 3.41 16.27
N HIS A 218 -8.22 3.51 16.30
CA HIS A 218 -9.04 3.47 17.50
C HIS A 218 -10.37 2.78 17.19
N SER A 219 -11.23 2.62 18.20
CA SER A 219 -12.54 1.96 18.03
C SER A 219 -13.44 2.59 16.96
N GLY A 220 -13.23 3.86 16.63
CA GLY A 220 -13.99 4.61 15.62
C GLY A 220 -13.34 4.65 14.23
N GLY A 221 -12.16 4.04 14.05
CA GLY A 221 -11.47 3.97 12.76
C GLY A 221 -10.05 4.54 12.79
N SER A 222 -9.69 5.24 11.72
CA SER A 222 -8.36 5.84 11.51
C SER A 222 -8.15 7.10 12.35
N GLY A 223 -6.89 7.45 12.57
CA GLY A 223 -6.49 8.66 13.28
C GLY A 223 -4.98 8.88 13.23
N MET A 224 -4.52 9.91 13.93
CA MET A 224 -3.10 10.22 14.05
C MET A 224 -2.75 10.82 15.40
N VAL A 225 -1.53 10.57 15.86
CA VAL A 225 -0.92 11.33 16.97
C VAL A 225 -0.08 12.49 16.42
N THR A 226 -0.01 13.59 17.16
CA THR A 226 0.72 14.82 16.81
C THR A 226 1.05 15.60 18.09
N ALA A 227 1.60 16.81 17.97
CA ALA A 227 1.91 17.66 19.12
C ALA A 227 0.68 18.39 19.66
N GLY A 228 0.65 18.62 20.98
CA GLY A 228 -0.46 19.26 21.68
C GLY A 228 -0.58 20.75 21.36
N HIS A 229 0.54 21.44 21.20
CA HIS A 229 0.53 22.87 20.85
C HIS A 229 -0.01 23.16 19.44
N CYS A 230 -0.19 22.13 18.60
CA CYS A 230 -0.72 22.30 17.24
C CYS A 230 -2.22 22.56 17.21
N GLY A 231 -2.98 22.25 18.27
CA GLY A 231 -4.43 22.45 18.29
C GLY A 231 -5.08 21.98 19.58
N THR A 232 -6.30 22.42 19.84
CA THR A 232 -7.08 22.03 21.03
C THR A 232 -8.23 21.08 20.65
N ARG A 233 -8.80 20.39 21.64
CA ARG A 233 -9.94 19.48 21.40
C ARG A 233 -11.07 20.17 20.62
N GLY A 234 -11.57 19.52 19.58
CA GLY A 234 -12.62 20.01 18.68
C GLY A 234 -12.11 20.77 17.46
N THR A 235 -10.83 21.16 17.43
CA THR A 235 -10.20 21.84 16.29
C THR A 235 -10.31 20.97 15.03
N ALA A 236 -10.82 21.55 13.94
CA ALA A 236 -10.94 20.87 12.65
C ALA A 236 -9.58 20.73 11.95
N VAL A 237 -9.39 19.62 11.25
CA VAL A 237 -8.15 19.27 10.58
C VAL A 237 -8.39 18.97 9.12
N GLN A 238 -7.59 19.57 8.25
CA GLN A 238 -7.46 19.22 6.85
C GLN A 238 -6.14 18.49 6.62
N GLY A 239 -6.14 17.47 5.76
CA GLY A 239 -4.92 16.72 5.43
C GLY A 239 -3.98 17.46 4.48
N TYR A 240 -2.93 16.78 4.02
CA TYR A 240 -1.91 17.36 3.14
C TYR A 240 -2.51 17.92 1.84
N ASN A 241 -3.62 17.33 1.38
CA ASN A 241 -4.39 17.69 0.20
C ASN A 241 -5.46 18.78 0.44
N ARG A 242 -5.49 19.40 1.63
CA ARG A 242 -6.48 20.42 2.05
C ARG A 242 -7.93 19.91 2.15
N VAL A 243 -8.16 18.61 2.07
CA VAL A 243 -9.49 18.00 2.28
C VAL A 243 -9.70 17.75 3.77
N ASP A 244 -10.97 17.83 4.22
CA ASP A 244 -11.35 17.49 5.60
C ASP A 244 -10.81 16.11 5.99
N LEU A 245 -10.01 16.08 7.05
CA LEU A 245 -9.39 14.88 7.60
C LEU A 245 -10.09 14.45 8.87
N GLY A 246 -10.43 15.38 9.77
CA GLY A 246 -11.06 15.03 11.03
C GLY A 246 -10.91 16.11 12.10
N ARG A 247 -10.87 15.70 13.37
CA ARG A 247 -10.82 16.63 14.52
C ARG A 247 -9.93 16.14 15.64
N PHE A 248 -9.32 17.09 16.35
CA PHE A 248 -8.60 16.81 17.60
C PHE A 248 -9.56 16.28 18.65
N GLU A 249 -9.32 15.08 19.17
CA GLU A 249 -10.12 14.48 20.25
C GLU A 249 -9.44 14.59 21.62
N GLY A 250 -8.11 14.69 21.63
CA GLY A 250 -7.32 14.94 22.82
C GLY A 250 -6.13 15.84 22.50
N SER A 251 -5.81 16.75 23.41
CA SER A 251 -4.64 17.62 23.32
C SER A 251 -4.22 18.08 24.71
N VAL A 252 -2.91 18.01 24.99
CA VAL A 252 -2.30 18.47 26.24
C VAL A 252 -1.08 19.32 25.91
N PHE A 253 -1.17 20.61 26.22
CA PHE A 253 -0.08 21.58 26.20
C PHE A 253 -0.48 22.84 26.99
N PRO A 254 0.38 23.42 27.85
CA PRO A 254 1.71 22.94 28.27
C PRO A 254 1.62 21.78 29.30
N GLY A 255 2.73 21.47 29.98
CA GLY A 255 2.87 20.36 30.93
C GLY A 255 3.39 19.09 30.25
N SER A 256 2.71 18.69 29.19
CA SER A 256 3.14 17.72 28.17
C SER A 256 2.95 18.36 26.79
N ASP A 257 3.33 17.67 25.72
CA ASP A 257 3.10 18.18 24.36
C ASP A 257 2.71 17.05 23.41
N TYR A 258 1.45 16.63 23.49
CA TYR A 258 0.88 15.61 22.62
C TYR A 258 -0.61 15.86 22.37
N ALA A 259 -1.07 15.33 21.24
CA ALA A 259 -2.46 15.31 20.84
C ALA A 259 -2.75 14.09 19.97
N TRP A 260 -4.03 13.82 19.75
CA TRP A 260 -4.48 12.92 18.70
C TRP A 260 -5.73 13.44 18.00
N VAL A 261 -5.84 13.05 16.73
CA VAL A 261 -6.92 13.43 15.81
C VAL A 261 -7.63 12.16 15.37
N SER A 262 -8.95 12.13 15.53
CA SER A 262 -9.80 11.11 14.92
C SER A 262 -10.10 11.51 13.48
N ALA A 263 -9.93 10.60 12.53
CA ALA A 263 -10.13 10.86 11.11
C ALA A 263 -11.52 10.43 10.65
N ASN A 264 -12.04 11.10 9.63
CA ASN A 264 -13.26 10.70 8.94
C ASN A 264 -13.02 9.47 8.03
N SER A 265 -14.10 8.91 7.48
CA SER A 265 -14.04 7.66 6.71
C SER A 265 -13.30 7.73 5.36
N ASN A 266 -12.89 8.92 4.91
CA ASN A 266 -12.15 9.08 3.65
C ASN A 266 -10.65 8.85 3.83
N TRP A 267 -10.19 8.75 5.08
CA TRP A 267 -8.77 8.65 5.41
C TRP A 267 -8.42 7.31 6.08
N THR A 268 -7.35 6.70 5.62
CA THR A 268 -6.84 5.41 6.09
C THR A 268 -5.50 5.60 6.77
N SER A 269 -5.40 5.18 8.02
CA SER A 269 -4.11 5.10 8.72
C SER A 269 -3.23 4.02 8.10
N VAL A 270 -2.03 4.40 7.66
CA VAL A 270 -1.03 3.46 7.12
C VAL A 270 0.28 3.51 7.92
N ALA A 271 0.98 2.38 7.96
CA ALA A 271 2.19 2.21 8.76
C ALA A 271 3.45 2.77 8.09
N LYS A 272 3.35 3.99 7.60
CA LYS A 272 4.39 4.65 6.81
C LYS A 272 4.66 6.03 7.33
N VAL A 273 5.90 6.47 7.17
CA VAL A 273 6.35 7.84 7.39
C VAL A 273 6.95 8.35 6.09
N ASN A 274 6.51 9.52 5.66
CA ASN A 274 6.87 10.14 4.39
C ASN A 274 8.39 10.39 4.32
N GLY A 275 9.04 9.81 3.31
CA GLY A 275 10.47 9.97 3.05
C GLY A 275 10.87 11.28 2.35
N TYR A 276 9.89 12.09 1.94
CA TYR A 276 10.07 13.37 1.24
C TYR A 276 10.98 13.29 0.01
N GLY A 277 10.62 12.44 -0.96
CA GLY A 277 11.39 12.19 -2.19
C GLY A 277 12.36 11.02 -2.07
N GLN A 278 12.45 10.42 -0.89
CA GLN A 278 13.02 9.08 -0.66
C GLN A 278 11.90 8.05 -0.48
N ALA A 279 12.25 6.77 -0.41
CA ALA A 279 11.30 5.72 -0.05
C ALA A 279 10.65 6.01 1.33
N ASP A 280 9.35 5.76 1.44
CA ASP A 280 8.63 5.89 2.70
C ASP A 280 9.15 4.89 3.74
N LEU A 281 9.36 5.37 4.97
CA LEU A 281 9.88 4.58 6.08
C LEU A 281 8.75 3.75 6.69
N SER A 282 8.96 2.45 6.88
CA SER A 282 8.01 1.58 7.56
C SER A 282 8.04 1.79 9.07
N VAL A 283 6.88 1.64 9.71
CA VAL A 283 6.73 1.65 11.17
C VAL A 283 6.48 0.23 11.64
N SER A 284 7.37 -0.36 12.45
CA SER A 284 7.24 -1.74 12.94
C SER A 284 6.68 -1.82 14.36
N ASP A 285 7.09 -0.89 15.22
CA ASP A 285 6.79 -0.89 16.65
C ASP A 285 7.04 0.50 17.27
N ARG A 286 7.03 0.60 18.59
CA ARG A 286 7.29 1.84 19.37
C ARG A 286 8.31 1.67 20.49
N THR A 287 9.24 0.73 20.33
CA THR A 287 10.33 0.47 21.27
C THR A 287 11.23 1.70 21.38
N GLU A 288 11.36 2.23 22.59
CA GLU A 288 12.12 3.46 22.80
C GLU A 288 13.64 3.20 22.70
N ALA A 289 14.29 3.84 21.75
CA ALA A 289 15.72 3.70 21.49
C ALA A 289 16.58 4.43 22.54
N ALA A 290 17.77 3.91 22.83
CA ALA A 290 18.66 4.44 23.86
C ALA A 290 19.26 5.82 23.50
N THR A 291 19.74 6.55 24.51
CA THR A 291 20.58 7.74 24.29
C THR A 291 21.82 7.35 23.46
N GLY A 292 22.13 8.13 22.42
CA GLY A 292 23.20 7.88 21.46
C GLY A 292 22.75 7.11 20.21
N ALA A 293 21.57 6.49 20.21
CA ALA A 293 21.03 5.79 19.04
C ALA A 293 20.78 6.76 17.88
N SER A 294 20.86 6.25 16.65
CA SER A 294 20.46 6.98 15.46
C SER A 294 18.96 7.24 15.48
N VAL A 295 18.56 8.41 15.02
CA VAL A 295 17.14 8.77 14.91
C VAL A 295 16.94 9.69 13.72
N CYS A 296 15.85 9.49 13.00
CA CYS A 296 15.40 10.31 11.89
C CYS A 296 14.07 10.96 12.23
N ARG A 297 13.90 12.21 11.85
CA ARG A 297 12.61 12.92 11.89
C ARG A 297 12.11 13.15 10.48
N SER A 298 10.78 13.06 10.31
CA SER A 298 10.08 13.54 9.12
C SER A 298 9.10 14.66 9.48
N GLY A 299 9.11 15.75 8.72
CA GLY A 299 8.21 16.90 8.90
C GLY A 299 7.97 17.67 7.61
N SER A 300 6.80 18.31 7.51
CA SER A 300 6.30 18.98 6.30
C SER A 300 7.01 20.25 5.87
N THR A 301 7.95 20.74 6.67
CA THR A 301 8.70 21.97 6.36
C THR A 301 10.10 21.65 5.88
N THR A 302 10.82 20.81 6.63
CA THR A 302 12.23 20.50 6.33
C THR A 302 12.43 19.11 5.73
N GLY A 303 11.41 18.26 5.73
CA GLY A 303 11.49 16.90 5.20
C GLY A 303 12.13 15.93 6.18
N LEU A 304 12.91 14.98 5.64
CA LEU A 304 13.56 13.92 6.40
C LEU A 304 14.98 14.33 6.81
N HIS A 305 15.26 14.32 8.12
CA HIS A 305 16.59 14.60 8.67
C HIS A 305 16.96 13.60 9.76
N CYS A 306 18.23 13.21 9.84
CA CYS A 306 18.71 12.24 10.81
C CYS A 306 19.85 12.77 11.68
N GLY A 307 20.04 12.13 12.82
CA GLY A 307 21.10 12.41 13.80
C GLY A 307 21.00 11.43 14.95
N THR A 308 21.15 11.90 16.19
CA THR A 308 21.19 11.04 17.38
C THR A 308 20.28 11.49 18.51
N ILE A 309 19.82 10.50 19.28
CA ILE A 309 19.10 10.70 20.54
C ILE A 309 20.09 11.21 21.59
N GLY A 310 19.74 12.31 22.24
CA GLY A 310 20.47 12.89 23.36
C GLY A 310 19.82 12.57 24.71
N PRO A 311 20.06 13.40 25.74
CA PRO A 311 19.47 13.21 27.06
C PRO A 311 17.93 13.16 27.04
N LYS A 312 17.38 12.20 27.78
CA LYS A 312 15.94 11.98 27.98
C LYS A 312 15.44 12.69 29.24
N ASN A 313 14.12 12.65 29.47
CA ASN A 313 13.44 13.25 30.61
C ASN A 313 13.79 14.73 30.84
N GLN A 314 13.96 15.48 29.76
CA GLN A 314 14.25 16.90 29.79
C GLN A 314 13.01 17.69 30.20
N THR A 315 13.23 18.74 30.99
CA THR A 315 12.23 19.78 31.24
C THR A 315 12.56 20.98 30.36
N VAL A 316 11.63 21.36 29.49
CA VAL A 316 11.79 22.44 28.52
C VAL A 316 10.81 23.57 28.87
N ASN A 317 11.30 24.80 28.93
CA ASN A 317 10.49 25.96 29.29
C ASN A 317 10.15 26.77 28.03
N TYR A 318 8.92 26.64 27.54
CA TYR A 318 8.39 27.47 26.46
C TYR A 318 7.74 28.74 27.03
N PRO A 319 7.57 29.81 26.22
CA PRO A 319 6.81 30.99 26.64
C PRO A 319 5.39 30.68 27.11
N GLN A 320 4.77 29.64 26.56
CA GLN A 320 3.42 29.17 26.90
C GLN A 320 3.38 28.32 28.17
N GLY A 321 4.52 27.81 28.64
CA GLY A 321 4.64 27.01 29.86
C GLY A 321 5.70 25.92 29.78
N THR A 322 5.94 25.27 30.92
CA THR A 322 6.91 24.18 31.05
C THR A 322 6.35 22.86 30.51
N VAL A 323 7.15 22.13 29.73
CA VAL A 323 6.88 20.77 29.25
C VAL A 323 7.93 19.81 29.84
N ARG A 324 7.49 18.67 30.38
CA ARG A 324 8.36 17.68 31.05
C ARG A 324 8.41 16.37 30.27
N GLY A 325 9.45 15.56 30.51
CA GLY A 325 9.58 14.22 29.92
C GLY A 325 10.07 14.21 28.48
N MET A 326 10.69 15.30 28.02
CA MET A 326 11.12 15.47 26.62
C MET A 326 12.42 14.71 26.33
N THR A 327 12.62 14.33 25.07
CA THR A 327 13.91 13.80 24.60
C THR A 327 14.60 14.83 23.73
N ARG A 328 15.85 15.16 24.06
CA ARG A 328 16.70 16.09 23.29
C ARG A 328 17.36 15.36 22.12
N THR A 329 17.56 16.02 21.00
CA THR A 329 18.28 15.51 19.82
C THR A 329 19.14 16.61 19.19
N ASN A 330 20.06 16.23 18.31
CA ASN A 330 20.86 17.16 17.50
C ASN A 330 20.31 17.36 16.07
N VAL A 331 19.16 16.77 15.74
CA VAL A 331 18.53 16.94 14.43
C VAL A 331 17.87 18.32 14.39
N CYS A 332 18.00 19.06 13.28
CA CYS A 332 17.49 20.44 13.09
C CYS A 332 16.00 20.47 12.72
N ALA A 333 15.12 21.29 13.31
CA ALA A 333 13.69 21.38 12.93
C ALA A 333 13.27 22.85 12.76
N GLU A 334 12.22 23.09 11.97
CA GLU A 334 11.70 24.43 11.72
C GLU A 334 10.16 24.52 11.91
N PRO A 335 9.60 25.75 12.01
CA PRO A 335 8.16 25.93 12.17
C PRO A 335 7.34 25.19 11.09
N GLY A 336 6.45 24.31 11.55
CA GLY A 336 5.64 23.42 10.72
C GLY A 336 6.08 21.95 10.76
N ASP A 337 7.29 21.65 11.22
CA ASP A 337 7.72 20.27 11.54
C ASP A 337 7.14 19.77 12.87
N SER A 338 6.58 20.68 13.68
CA SER A 338 5.82 20.38 14.90
C SER A 338 4.83 19.24 14.67
N GLY A 339 4.81 18.30 15.59
CA GLY A 339 4.02 17.07 15.51
C GLY A 339 4.66 15.94 14.70
N GLY A 340 5.64 16.23 13.83
CA GLY A 340 6.25 15.26 12.91
C GLY A 340 6.91 14.06 13.58
N SER A 341 7.00 12.96 12.84
CA SER A 341 7.49 11.65 13.29
C SER A 341 8.96 11.65 13.68
N TRP A 342 9.33 10.81 14.65
CA TRP A 342 10.71 10.42 14.95
C TRP A 342 10.86 8.89 14.93
N LEU A 343 11.74 8.34 14.10
CA LEU A 343 12.01 6.89 14.01
C LEU A 343 13.48 6.57 14.29
N SER A 344 13.71 5.47 14.99
CA SER A 344 15.01 4.79 15.11
C SER A 344 14.89 3.45 14.39
N GLY A 345 15.50 3.33 13.20
CA GLY A 345 15.17 2.23 12.29
C GLY A 345 13.70 2.32 11.87
N SER A 346 12.92 1.26 12.08
CA SER A 346 11.47 1.23 11.89
C SER A 346 10.67 1.47 13.19
N SER A 347 11.34 1.72 14.32
CA SER A 347 10.69 1.91 15.61
C SER A 347 10.31 3.36 15.86
N ALA A 348 9.03 3.62 16.17
CA ALA A 348 8.46 4.93 16.41
C ALA A 348 8.83 5.48 17.81
N GLN A 349 9.42 6.67 17.86
CA GLN A 349 10.02 7.25 19.07
C GLN A 349 9.16 8.36 19.69
N GLY A 350 8.64 9.28 18.88
CA GLY A 350 7.92 10.44 19.41
C GLY A 350 7.48 11.45 18.36
N VAL A 351 6.88 12.54 18.83
CA VAL A 351 6.36 13.65 18.00
C VAL A 351 7.15 14.93 18.26
N THR A 352 7.50 15.67 17.20
CA THR A 352 8.27 16.93 17.33
C THR A 352 7.51 17.94 18.17
N SER A 353 8.16 18.49 19.20
CA SER A 353 7.58 19.56 20.02
C SER A 353 8.15 20.92 19.63
N GLY A 354 9.47 21.07 19.64
CA GLY A 354 10.10 22.32 19.27
C GLY A 354 11.60 22.29 19.50
N GLY A 355 12.27 23.40 19.24
CA GLY A 355 13.72 23.47 19.28
C GLY A 355 14.28 24.87 19.12
N SER A 356 15.58 24.94 18.86
CA SER A 356 16.33 26.16 18.60
C SER A 356 17.32 25.93 17.47
N GLY A 357 17.62 26.97 16.69
CA GLY A 357 18.46 26.86 15.48
C GLY A 357 17.62 26.67 14.22
N ASN A 358 18.22 26.14 13.16
CA ASN A 358 17.56 25.86 11.87
C ASN A 358 18.31 24.77 11.09
N CYS A 359 17.78 24.35 9.95
CA CYS A 359 18.42 23.29 9.17
C CYS A 359 19.61 23.71 8.31
N SER A 360 19.91 25.01 8.24
CA SER A 360 21.11 25.52 7.55
C SER A 360 22.34 25.61 8.47
N SER A 361 22.15 25.87 9.77
CA SER A 361 23.22 26.11 10.75
C SER A 361 23.24 25.08 11.89
N GLY A 362 22.30 24.13 11.87
CA GLY A 362 22.11 23.15 12.92
C GLY A 362 21.22 23.67 14.05
N GLY A 363 20.87 22.78 14.96
CA GLY A 363 19.97 23.11 16.05
C GLY A 363 19.84 22.01 17.09
N THR A 364 19.10 22.32 18.14
CA THR A 364 18.63 21.35 19.12
C THR A 364 17.14 21.19 18.94
N THR A 365 16.65 19.97 18.77
CA THR A 365 15.22 19.70 18.72
C THR A 365 14.81 18.74 19.83
N TYR A 366 13.64 18.97 20.38
CA TYR A 366 13.01 18.13 21.38
C TYR A 366 11.77 17.45 20.80
N PHE A 367 11.59 16.17 21.12
CA PHE A 367 10.37 15.43 20.82
C PHE A 367 9.73 14.91 22.10
N PHE A 368 8.40 14.80 22.09
CA PHE A 368 7.65 14.17 23.16
C PHE A 368 7.53 12.67 22.85
N PRO A 369 7.94 11.77 23.76
CA PRO A 369 7.96 10.32 23.49
C PRO A 369 6.55 9.76 23.31
N LEU A 370 6.41 8.66 22.55
CA LEU A 370 5.10 8.05 22.27
C LEU A 370 4.48 7.36 23.48
N THR A 371 5.28 6.71 24.33
CA THR A 371 4.77 5.87 25.43
C THR A 371 3.77 6.62 26.33
N PRO A 372 4.03 7.85 26.81
CA PRO A 372 3.05 8.59 27.59
C PRO A 372 1.76 8.95 26.82
N ILE A 373 1.81 9.12 25.50
CA ILE A 373 0.62 9.41 24.67
C ILE A 373 -0.34 8.21 24.69
N PHE A 374 0.19 7.00 24.46
CA PHE A 374 -0.60 5.76 24.50
C PHE A 374 -1.07 5.40 25.91
N ASN A 375 -0.31 5.76 26.95
CA ASN A 375 -0.77 5.60 28.33
C ASN A 375 -1.94 6.56 28.65
N ALA A 376 -1.91 7.79 28.11
CA ALA A 376 -2.99 8.76 28.27
C ALA A 376 -4.25 8.38 27.47
N TYR A 377 -4.07 7.71 26.32
CA TYR A 377 -5.15 7.26 25.43
C TYR A 377 -5.03 5.76 25.14
N PRO A 378 -5.42 4.88 26.09
CA PRO A 378 -5.25 3.43 25.96
C PRO A 378 -6.07 2.78 24.84
N GLY A 379 -7.02 3.51 24.25
CA GLY A 379 -7.79 3.05 23.08
C GLY A 379 -7.13 3.32 21.73
N LEU A 380 -5.93 3.92 21.71
CA LEU A 380 -5.16 4.11 20.48
C LEU A 380 -4.21 2.93 20.26
N THR A 381 -4.12 2.50 19.00
CA THR A 381 -3.16 1.49 18.55
C THR A 381 -2.28 2.09 17.45
N LEU A 382 -0.96 1.98 17.59
CA LEU A 382 -0.03 2.41 16.53
C LEU A 382 -0.25 1.56 15.28
N LYS A 383 -0.33 2.19 14.11
CA LYS A 383 -0.38 1.44 12.86
C LYS A 383 1.02 0.99 12.47
N THR A 384 1.23 -0.32 12.40
CA THR A 384 2.52 -0.96 12.05
C THR A 384 2.42 -1.77 10.74
N GLY A 385 3.56 -1.92 10.06
CA GLY A 385 3.68 -2.43 8.69
C GLY A 385 5.04 -3.06 8.45
N GLY A 386 5.02 -4.17 7.72
CA GLY A 386 5.87 -5.32 7.94
C GLY A 386 4.92 -6.49 8.22
N THR A 387 5.28 -7.71 7.82
CA THR A 387 4.53 -8.89 8.28
C THR A 387 4.31 -8.74 9.77
N GLN A 388 3.03 -8.80 10.17
CA GLN A 388 2.69 -9.08 11.54
C GLN A 388 3.63 -10.21 12.00
N PRO A 389 4.22 -10.15 13.20
CA PRO A 389 4.71 -11.37 13.83
C PRO A 389 3.67 -12.46 13.58
N PRO A 390 4.04 -13.73 13.31
CA PRO A 390 3.06 -14.80 13.29
C PRO A 390 2.14 -14.63 14.49
N GLU A 391 0.85 -14.82 14.30
CA GLU A 391 -0.09 -14.84 15.42
C GLU A 391 0.42 -15.85 16.46
N GLY A 392 1.09 -15.36 17.50
CA GLY A 392 1.84 -16.21 18.42
C GLY A 392 2.70 -15.39 19.37
N CYS A 393 3.57 -14.51 18.84
CA CYS A 393 4.43 -13.69 19.70
C CYS A 393 3.66 -12.63 20.48
N ASP A 394 2.63 -12.00 19.92
CA ASP A 394 1.84 -11.01 20.67
C ASP A 394 0.89 -11.65 21.69
N ARG A 395 0.74 -12.98 21.68
CA ARG A 395 -0.11 -13.77 22.61
C ARG A 395 0.70 -14.55 23.65
N SER A 396 2.03 -14.60 23.55
CA SER A 396 2.83 -15.35 24.51
C SER A 396 2.97 -14.63 25.85
N GLU A 397 2.82 -15.41 26.93
CA GLU A 397 2.84 -14.93 28.31
C GLU A 397 4.19 -14.31 28.69
N GLU A 398 5.28 -14.79 28.09
CA GLU A 398 6.63 -14.31 28.33
C GLU A 398 7.32 -13.91 27.02
N GLN A 399 8.09 -12.83 27.07
CA GLN A 399 8.79 -12.24 25.93
C GLN A 399 10.26 -12.02 26.25
N PHE A 400 11.11 -12.33 25.28
CA PHE A 400 12.56 -12.19 25.38
C PHE A 400 13.09 -11.48 24.14
N THR A 401 14.13 -10.68 24.31
CA THR A 401 14.82 -9.99 23.21
C THR A 401 16.31 -10.18 23.40
N ASN A 402 16.96 -10.68 22.35
CA ASN A 402 18.40 -10.94 22.37
C ASN A 402 18.95 -10.75 20.94
N SER A 403 20.26 -10.91 20.75
CA SER A 403 20.89 -10.71 19.44
C SER A 403 21.86 -11.82 19.08
N LEU A 404 21.91 -12.16 17.80
CA LEU A 404 22.89 -13.06 17.19
C LEU A 404 23.88 -12.23 16.39
N THR A 405 25.16 -12.52 16.55
CA THR A 405 26.27 -11.71 16.05
C THR A 405 26.73 -12.12 14.64
N GLY A 406 26.29 -13.28 14.15
CA GLY A 406 26.64 -13.78 12.82
C GLY A 406 26.13 -15.18 12.54
N THR A 407 26.32 -15.63 11.30
CA THR A 407 26.03 -17.01 10.88
C THR A 407 26.73 -18.03 11.78
N GLY A 408 25.98 -19.02 12.25
CA GLY A 408 26.44 -20.07 13.15
C GLY A 408 26.36 -19.71 14.63
N ASP A 409 25.97 -18.47 14.97
CA ASP A 409 25.77 -18.06 16.36
C ASP A 409 24.46 -18.65 16.94
N GLU A 410 24.41 -18.82 18.25
CA GLU A 410 23.23 -19.34 18.95
C GLU A 410 23.03 -18.71 20.31
N ASN A 411 21.75 -18.58 20.69
CA ASN A 411 21.34 -18.19 22.03
C ASN A 411 20.38 -19.25 22.60
N LEU A 412 20.38 -19.35 23.92
CA LEU A 412 19.42 -20.17 24.65
C LEU A 412 18.36 -19.26 25.28
N GLU A 413 17.10 -19.69 25.23
CA GLU A 413 15.98 -19.00 25.84
C GLU A 413 15.17 -19.93 26.76
N PRO A 414 14.60 -19.41 27.85
CA PRO A 414 14.63 -17.99 28.27
C PRO A 414 15.93 -17.58 29.00
N ASN A 415 16.44 -16.38 28.71
CA ASN A 415 17.55 -15.73 29.44
C ASN A 415 18.86 -16.55 29.51
N GLY A 416 19.22 -17.24 28.42
CA GLY A 416 20.45 -18.05 28.38
C GLY A 416 20.38 -19.35 29.19
N THR A 417 19.20 -19.73 29.69
CA THR A 417 19.04 -20.91 30.56
C THR A 417 17.75 -21.67 30.25
N TYR A 418 17.55 -22.78 30.96
CA TYR A 418 16.36 -23.61 30.86
C TYR A 418 15.25 -23.17 31.80
N TYR A 419 14.05 -23.70 31.58
CA TYR A 419 12.90 -23.56 32.44
C TYR A 419 12.30 -24.91 32.82
N GLU A 420 11.66 -24.97 33.99
CA GLU A 420 10.83 -26.11 34.40
C GLU A 420 9.39 -25.88 33.92
N SER A 421 8.72 -26.95 33.54
CA SER A 421 7.33 -26.88 33.08
C SER A 421 6.53 -28.15 33.39
N GLY A 422 5.22 -27.99 33.59
CA GLY A 422 4.27 -29.09 33.70
C GLY A 422 4.04 -29.83 32.37
N ALA A 423 3.22 -30.87 32.38
CA ALA A 423 2.80 -31.52 31.14
C ALA A 423 1.77 -30.64 30.42
N GLY A 424 1.94 -30.44 29.11
CA GLY A 424 1.06 -29.62 28.28
C GLY A 424 1.79 -28.92 27.12
N ALA A 425 1.08 -28.00 26.47
CA ALA A 425 1.56 -27.29 25.30
C ALA A 425 2.68 -26.29 25.62
N GLN A 426 3.86 -26.52 25.04
CA GLN A 426 4.99 -25.61 24.99
C GLN A 426 4.91 -24.85 23.65
N VAL A 427 4.69 -23.55 23.70
CA VAL A 427 4.58 -22.70 22.50
C VAL A 427 5.73 -21.71 22.48
N GLY A 428 6.49 -21.72 21.39
CA GLY A 428 7.59 -20.81 21.14
C GLY A 428 7.41 -20.12 19.79
N CYS A 429 7.68 -18.82 19.74
CA CYS A 429 7.71 -18.08 18.48
C CYS A 429 9.00 -17.27 18.39
N LEU A 430 9.51 -17.06 17.19
CA LEU A 430 10.72 -16.31 16.92
C LEU A 430 10.46 -15.32 15.79
N VAL A 431 10.95 -14.10 15.97
CA VAL A 431 10.99 -13.08 14.92
C VAL A 431 12.37 -12.42 14.93
N GLY A 432 13.15 -12.69 13.89
CA GLY A 432 14.42 -12.04 13.61
C GLY A 432 14.33 -11.03 12.46
N PRO A 433 15.46 -10.44 12.07
CA PRO A 433 15.52 -9.44 11.00
C PRO A 433 15.07 -9.99 9.63
N SER A 434 14.61 -9.10 8.75
CA SER A 434 14.34 -9.47 7.36
C SER A 434 15.64 -9.78 6.60
N GLY A 435 15.65 -10.83 5.79
CA GLY A 435 16.83 -11.24 5.01
C GLY A 435 17.86 -12.04 5.81
N THR A 436 17.50 -12.50 7.01
CA THR A 436 18.24 -13.49 7.79
C THR A 436 17.45 -14.79 7.86
N ASP A 437 18.11 -15.87 8.24
CA ASP A 437 17.56 -17.22 8.40
C ASP A 437 17.89 -17.71 9.81
N PHE A 438 16.93 -17.60 10.72
CA PHE A 438 17.09 -17.93 12.14
C PHE A 438 16.14 -19.07 12.51
N ASP A 439 16.72 -20.20 12.91
CA ASP A 439 15.99 -21.41 13.27
C ASP A 439 15.62 -21.44 14.76
N LEU A 440 14.49 -22.09 15.08
CA LEU A 440 14.04 -22.31 16.45
C LEU A 440 14.01 -23.80 16.80
N TYR A 441 14.54 -24.14 17.97
CA TYR A 441 14.54 -25.50 18.50
C TYR A 441 14.03 -25.56 19.93
N LEU A 442 13.12 -26.48 20.22
CA LEU A 442 12.76 -26.86 21.59
C LEU A 442 13.57 -28.09 22.01
N ARG A 443 14.26 -28.00 23.15
CA ARG A 443 15.02 -29.10 23.74
C ARG A 443 14.48 -29.47 25.12
N LYS A 444 14.45 -30.77 25.42
CA LYS A 444 14.06 -31.33 26.73
C LYS A 444 15.23 -32.06 27.38
N TRP A 445 15.38 -31.92 28.69
CA TRP A 445 16.36 -32.69 29.47
C TRP A 445 15.86 -34.12 29.67
N ASN A 446 16.68 -35.11 29.31
CA ASN A 446 16.34 -36.53 29.45
C ASN A 446 16.95 -37.19 30.70
N GLY A 447 17.69 -36.44 31.53
CA GLY A 447 18.41 -36.95 32.70
C GLY A 447 19.94 -36.88 32.57
N SER A 448 20.48 -36.89 31.35
CA SER A 448 21.93 -36.80 31.08
C SER A 448 22.30 -35.82 29.97
N SER A 449 21.39 -35.50 29.05
CA SER A 449 21.61 -34.56 27.96
C SER A 449 20.34 -33.82 27.54
N TRP A 450 20.53 -32.69 26.85
CA TRP A 450 19.47 -31.97 26.16
C TRP A 450 19.19 -32.63 24.80
N THR A 451 17.93 -32.99 24.56
CA THR A 451 17.50 -33.60 23.29
C THR A 451 16.49 -32.68 22.61
N THR A 452 16.66 -32.39 21.31
CA THR A 452 15.67 -31.64 20.54
C THR A 452 14.39 -32.46 20.41
N VAL A 453 13.28 -31.91 20.87
CA VAL A 453 11.94 -32.54 20.84
C VAL A 453 11.02 -31.90 19.82
N ALA A 454 11.30 -30.65 19.40
CA ALA A 454 10.66 -29.99 18.27
C ALA A 454 11.61 -28.96 17.63
N ARG A 455 11.36 -28.61 16.37
CA ARG A 455 12.13 -27.61 15.61
C ARG A 455 11.24 -26.96 14.56
N SER A 456 11.60 -25.75 14.17
CA SER A 456 11.07 -25.03 13.01
C SER A 456 12.27 -24.35 12.35
N GLU A 457 12.42 -24.60 11.05
CA GLU A 457 13.63 -24.33 10.25
C GLU A 457 13.19 -23.77 8.88
N SER A 458 12.39 -22.70 8.88
CA SER A 458 11.98 -22.04 7.64
C SER A 458 13.17 -21.29 7.03
N ALA A 459 13.07 -20.86 5.77
CA ALA A 459 14.15 -20.12 5.11
C ALA A 459 14.17 -18.62 5.48
N ASP A 460 13.37 -18.19 6.45
CA ASP A 460 13.30 -16.82 6.94
C ASP A 460 13.56 -16.79 8.46
N SER A 461 13.47 -15.63 9.10
CA SER A 461 13.72 -15.51 10.55
C SER A 461 12.43 -15.52 11.38
N THR A 462 11.42 -16.24 10.90
CA THR A 462 10.09 -16.28 11.50
C THR A 462 9.70 -17.72 11.79
N GLU A 463 9.77 -18.11 13.06
CA GLU A 463 9.55 -19.51 13.45
C GLU A 463 8.44 -19.64 14.49
N GLU A 464 7.72 -20.76 14.43
CA GLU A 464 6.70 -21.10 15.42
C GLU A 464 6.73 -22.60 15.74
N ILE A 465 6.69 -22.93 17.02
CA ILE A 465 6.62 -24.30 17.52
C ILE A 465 5.50 -24.39 18.54
N ASN A 466 4.57 -25.33 18.32
CA ASN A 466 3.59 -25.75 19.31
C ASN A 466 3.78 -27.25 19.61
N TYR A 467 4.33 -27.57 20.77
CA TYR A 467 4.72 -28.93 21.14
C TYR A 467 4.03 -29.37 22.44
N ASN A 468 3.25 -30.44 22.39
CA ASN A 468 2.64 -31.00 23.60
C ASN A 468 3.63 -31.93 24.33
N GLY A 469 4.20 -31.44 25.43
CA GLY A 469 5.29 -32.07 26.16
C GLY A 469 4.91 -32.67 27.51
N THR A 470 5.72 -33.60 28.00
CA THR A 470 5.62 -34.11 29.38
C THR A 470 6.28 -33.15 30.38
N ALA A 471 5.94 -33.24 31.66
CA ALA A 471 6.60 -32.42 32.68
C ALA A 471 8.13 -32.61 32.68
N GLY A 472 8.86 -31.53 33.00
CA GLY A 472 10.32 -31.53 33.14
C GLY A 472 10.97 -30.23 32.67
N ARG A 473 12.28 -30.30 32.42
CA ARG A 473 13.10 -29.15 31.99
C ARG A 473 13.13 -29.01 30.49
N TYR A 474 12.91 -27.78 30.03
CA TYR A 474 12.94 -27.38 28.63
C TYR A 474 13.87 -26.17 28.42
N VAL A 475 14.45 -26.07 27.23
CA VAL A 475 15.20 -24.90 26.79
C VAL A 475 14.96 -24.69 25.31
N TRP A 476 14.82 -23.43 24.90
CA TRP A 476 14.74 -23.03 23.51
C TRP A 476 16.14 -22.67 23.02
N ARG A 477 16.46 -23.03 21.80
CA ARG A 477 17.67 -22.61 21.11
C ARG A 477 17.28 -21.86 19.87
N VAL A 478 17.77 -20.63 19.76
CA VAL A 478 17.67 -19.78 18.57
C VAL A 478 19.01 -19.83 17.88
N TYR A 479 19.03 -20.16 16.59
CA TYR A 479 20.27 -20.39 15.83
C TYR A 479 20.28 -19.58 14.54
N ALA A 480 21.36 -18.86 14.27
CA ALA A 480 21.52 -18.14 13.01
C ALA A 480 22.03 -19.09 11.92
N TYR A 481 21.13 -19.66 11.11
CA TYR A 481 21.53 -20.38 9.90
C TYR A 481 22.22 -19.46 8.90
N SER A 482 21.69 -18.23 8.73
CA SER A 482 22.38 -17.16 8.03
C SER A 482 22.03 -15.77 8.56
N GLY A 483 23.00 -14.85 8.56
CA GLY A 483 22.79 -13.45 8.94
C GLY A 483 23.06 -13.15 10.42
N SER A 484 22.71 -11.93 10.85
CA SER A 484 22.94 -11.42 12.19
C SER A 484 21.90 -10.39 12.57
N GLY A 485 21.61 -10.23 13.85
CA GLY A 485 20.80 -9.14 14.36
C GLY A 485 19.96 -9.52 15.58
N THR A 486 19.17 -8.55 16.02
CA THR A 486 18.29 -8.70 17.17
C THR A 486 17.03 -9.48 16.78
N TYR A 487 16.64 -10.44 17.63
CA TYR A 487 15.41 -11.19 17.50
C TYR A 487 14.51 -11.00 18.74
N GLN A 488 13.22 -11.23 18.55
CA GLN A 488 12.23 -11.40 19.62
C GLN A 488 11.86 -12.88 19.72
N PHE A 489 11.80 -13.39 20.94
CA PHE A 489 11.37 -14.74 21.23
C PHE A 489 10.21 -14.71 22.23
N GLY A 490 9.09 -15.32 21.88
CA GLY A 490 7.91 -15.45 22.74
C GLY A 490 7.76 -16.87 23.27
N LEU A 491 7.39 -17.01 24.55
CA LEU A 491 7.18 -18.27 25.24
C LEU A 491 5.80 -18.31 25.92
N THR A 492 5.04 -19.36 25.64
CA THR A 492 3.88 -19.79 26.44
C THR A 492 4.11 -21.20 26.94
N ARG A 493 3.85 -21.45 28.21
CA ARG A 493 4.06 -22.76 28.84
C ARG A 493 2.91 -23.09 29.81
N PRO A 494 2.63 -24.39 30.06
CA PRO A 494 1.58 -24.83 30.98
C PRO A 494 1.81 -24.47 32.45
#